data_AF-A0A7Y1ZL08-F1
#
_entry.id   AF-A0A7Y1ZL08-F1
#
_cell.length_a   1.000
_cell.length_b   1.000
_cell.length_c   1.000
_cell.angle_alpha   90.00
_cell.angle_beta   90.00
_cell.angle_gamma   90.00
#
_symmetry.space_group_name_H-M   'P 1'
#
loop_
_entity.id
_entity.type
_entity.pdbx_description
1 polymer ?
#
loop_
_entity_poly.entity_id
_entity_poly.type
_entity_poly.pdbx_seq_one_letter_code
_entity_poly.pdbx_strand_id
1 'polypeptide(L)'
;ATVQAGQWLWLEDIGGDPLAQEQVWLIRCMARALAVAGSPAVPGAGLPASAAPDVALFQWPIHTNDQFDLGPESAQVSASSFVARRLQQSRCLGLVCLGSGSAARLAAEQFDVPLITTHSTVEVLSNHALKPVVWQQLAPLIAPH
;
A
#
# COMPACT_ATOMS: atom_id res chain seq x y z
N ALA A 1 -1.87 6.45 6.11
CA ALA A 1 -1.25 5.29 6.76
C ALA A 1 -0.49 4.47 5.74
N THR A 2 0.66 3.91 6.12
CA THR A 2 1.29 2.80 5.38
C THR A 2 1.09 1.50 6.15
N VAL A 3 0.79 0.43 5.43
CA VAL A 3 0.74 -0.94 5.96
C VAL A 3 1.67 -1.80 5.12
N GLN A 4 2.72 -2.34 5.70
CA GLN A 4 3.54 -3.36 5.03
C GLN A 4 2.90 -4.73 5.28
N ALA A 5 2.53 -5.41 4.19
CA ALA A 5 1.97 -6.76 4.26
C ALA A 5 2.46 -7.59 3.08
N GLY A 6 3.07 -8.75 3.39
CA GLY A 6 3.75 -9.55 2.37
C GLY A 6 4.92 -8.77 1.76
N GLN A 7 5.02 -8.81 0.43
CA GLN A 7 6.07 -8.13 -0.32
C GLN A 7 5.66 -6.73 -0.78
N TRP A 8 4.54 -6.19 -0.30
CA TRP A 8 3.99 -4.92 -0.79
C TRP A 8 3.81 -3.92 0.35
N LEU A 9 3.97 -2.66 0.01
CA LEU A 9 3.60 -1.54 0.87
C LEU A 9 2.25 -1.01 0.39
N TRP A 10 1.30 -0.90 1.32
CA TRP A 10 -0.05 -0.42 1.06
C TRP A 10 -0.19 0.97 1.67
N LEU A 11 -0.49 1.97 0.86
CA LEU A 11 -0.66 3.35 1.26
C LEU A 11 -2.14 3.73 1.17
N GLU A 12 -2.70 4.22 2.26
CA GLU A 12 -4.08 4.69 2.30
C GLU A 12 -4.17 6.08 2.94
N ASP A 13 -4.93 6.97 2.31
CA ASP A 13 -5.33 8.24 2.91
C ASP A 13 -6.58 8.01 3.76
N ILE A 14 -6.43 8.09 5.07
CA ILE A 14 -7.49 7.80 6.05
C ILE A 14 -8.20 9.06 6.56
N GLY A 15 -7.93 10.23 5.98
CA GLY A 15 -8.68 11.46 6.29
C GLY A 15 -8.58 11.98 7.73
N GLY A 16 -7.70 11.41 8.55
CA GLY A 16 -7.59 11.71 9.99
C GLY A 16 -8.29 10.70 10.90
N ASP A 17 -9.08 9.79 10.35
CA ASP A 17 -9.67 8.68 11.10
C ASP A 17 -8.61 7.63 11.46
N PRO A 18 -8.77 6.89 12.57
CA PRO A 18 -7.90 5.76 12.85
C PRO A 18 -8.10 4.65 11.81
N LEU A 19 -7.01 3.99 11.42
CA LEU A 19 -7.10 2.81 10.56
C LEU A 19 -7.74 1.65 11.35
N ALA A 20 -8.92 1.20 10.93
CA ALA A 20 -9.68 0.16 11.62
C ALA A 20 -9.04 -1.23 11.47
N GLN A 21 -9.35 -2.14 12.40
CA GLN A 21 -8.82 -3.51 12.37
C GLN A 21 -9.25 -4.27 11.12
N GLU A 22 -10.48 -4.06 10.66
CA GLU A 22 -11.05 -4.66 9.45
C GLU A 22 -10.31 -4.21 8.19
N GLN A 23 -9.85 -2.96 8.14
CA GLN A 23 -9.05 -2.44 7.02
C GLN A 23 -7.67 -3.12 6.98
N VAL A 24 -6.98 -3.22 8.13
CA VAL A 24 -5.71 -3.94 8.24
C VAL A 24 -5.87 -5.42 7.89
N TRP A 25 -6.96 -6.03 8.34
CA TRP A 25 -7.28 -7.43 8.04
C TRP A 25 -7.53 -7.65 6.54
N LEU A 26 -8.25 -6.75 5.89
CA LEU A 26 -8.48 -6.79 4.45
C LEU A 26 -7.15 -6.69 3.68
N ILE A 27 -6.28 -5.74 4.04
CA ILE A 27 -4.94 -5.60 3.45
C ILE A 27 -4.13 -6.89 3.60
N ARG A 28 -4.12 -7.48 4.80
CA ARG A 28 -3.43 -8.75 5.05
C ARG A 28 -3.97 -9.88 4.17
N CYS A 29 -5.29 -9.97 4.02
CA CYS A 29 -5.93 -10.98 3.17
C CYS A 29 -5.55 -10.79 1.70
N MET A 30 -5.59 -9.56 1.18
CA MET A 30 -5.20 -9.25 -0.20
C MET A 30 -3.72 -9.56 -0.44
N ALA A 31 -2.82 -9.16 0.45
CA ALA A 31 -1.40 -9.47 0.36
C ALA A 31 -1.15 -10.98 0.36
N ARG A 32 -1.86 -11.75 1.21
CA ARG A 32 -1.75 -13.20 1.23
C ARG A 32 -2.26 -13.82 -0.06
N ALA A 33 -3.38 -13.33 -0.60
CA ALA A 33 -3.92 -13.80 -1.87
C ALA A 33 -2.94 -13.55 -3.03
N LEU A 34 -2.28 -12.38 -3.07
CA LEU A 34 -1.23 -12.09 -4.05
C LEU A 34 -0.05 -13.04 -3.93
N ALA A 35 0.43 -13.29 -2.71
CA ALA A 35 1.53 -14.23 -2.48
C ALA A 35 1.18 -15.66 -2.94
N VAL A 36 -0.05 -16.11 -2.68
CA VAL A 36 -0.54 -17.42 -3.14
C VAL A 36 -0.63 -17.47 -4.67
N ALA A 37 -1.20 -16.43 -5.29
CA ALA A 37 -1.39 -16.38 -6.74
C ALA A 37 -0.07 -16.31 -7.51
N GLY A 38 0.96 -15.65 -6.95
CA GLY A 38 2.28 -15.54 -7.55
C GLY A 38 3.22 -16.70 -7.23
N SER A 39 2.83 -17.62 -6.34
CA SER A 39 3.65 -18.78 -5.99
C SER A 39 3.41 -19.94 -6.96
N PRO A 40 4.46 -20.66 -7.38
CA PRO A 40 4.28 -21.89 -8.13
C PRO A 40 3.53 -22.92 -7.26
N ALA A 41 2.54 -23.59 -7.84
CA ALA A 41 1.80 -24.64 -7.15
C ALA A 41 2.72 -25.85 -6.93
N VAL A 42 3.27 -25.99 -5.73
CA VAL A 42 4.04 -27.17 -5.32
C VAL A 42 3.12 -28.10 -4.53
N PRO A 43 2.85 -29.33 -5.02
CA PRO A 43 2.03 -30.30 -4.29
C PRO A 43 2.58 -30.57 -2.89
N GLY A 44 1.73 -30.42 -1.88
CA GLY A 44 2.11 -30.62 -0.47
C GLY A 44 2.77 -29.41 0.21
N ALA A 45 3.09 -28.34 -0.53
CA ALA A 45 3.48 -27.09 0.09
C ALA A 45 2.25 -26.43 0.71
N GLY A 46 2.32 -26.11 2.01
CA GLY A 46 1.29 -25.35 2.70
C GLY A 46 1.17 -23.91 2.16
N LEU A 47 0.13 -23.20 2.58
CA LEU A 47 -0.02 -21.78 2.25
C LEU A 47 1.21 -20.99 2.73
N PRO A 48 1.71 -20.01 1.94
CA PRO A 48 2.81 -19.16 2.37
C PRO A 48 2.47 -18.48 3.70
N ALA A 49 3.45 -18.49 4.60
CA ALA A 49 3.33 -17.84 5.89
C ALA A 49 3.15 -16.33 5.68
N SER A 50 2.20 -15.74 6.41
CA SER A 50 1.93 -14.30 6.37
C SER A 50 2.29 -13.71 7.72
N ALA A 51 3.41 -12.96 7.75
CA ALA A 51 3.79 -12.14 8.88
C ALA A 51 2.68 -11.15 9.26
N ALA A 52 2.67 -10.71 10.51
CA ALA A 52 1.78 -9.64 10.95
C ALA A 52 2.09 -8.36 10.16
N PRO A 53 1.08 -7.60 9.70
CA PRO A 53 1.33 -6.34 9.00
C PRO A 53 2.04 -5.32 9.90
N ASP A 54 3.05 -4.62 9.36
CA ASP A 54 3.64 -3.44 10.01
C ASP A 54 2.86 -2.18 9.61
N VAL A 55 2.23 -1.53 10.58
CA VAL A 55 1.39 -0.34 10.36
C VAL A 55 2.12 0.90 10.85
N ALA A 56 2.15 1.94 10.02
CA ALA A 56 2.58 3.26 10.43
C ALA A 56 1.61 4.35 10.01
N LEU A 57 1.34 5.22 10.97
CA LEU A 57 0.57 6.43 10.79
C LEU A 57 1.53 7.61 10.66
N PHE A 58 1.22 8.49 9.73
CA PHE A 58 1.94 9.73 9.53
C PHE A 58 0.93 10.79 9.08
N GLN A 59 1.22 12.04 9.40
CA GLN A 59 0.43 13.17 8.97
C GLN A 59 0.97 13.70 7.65
N TRP A 60 0.06 14.23 6.85
CA TRP A 60 0.38 14.97 5.64
C TRP A 60 0.05 16.46 5.87
N PRO A 61 0.95 17.40 5.56
CA PRO A 61 2.35 17.19 5.14
C PRO A 61 3.18 16.46 6.21
N ILE A 62 4.23 15.75 5.79
CA ILE A 62 5.24 15.22 6.73
C ILE A 62 6.11 16.40 7.14
N HIS A 63 5.65 17.18 8.13
CA HIS A 63 6.41 18.33 8.63
C HIS A 63 7.72 17.86 9.25
N THR A 64 8.84 18.37 8.74
CA THR A 64 10.14 18.28 9.41
C THR A 64 10.58 19.62 10.02
N ASN A 65 9.89 20.73 9.71
CA ASN A 65 10.12 22.04 10.32
C ASN A 65 9.03 23.04 9.91
N ASP A 66 8.34 23.68 10.86
CA ASP A 66 7.29 24.68 10.58
C ASP A 66 7.86 26.00 10.02
N GLN A 67 9.18 26.18 10.04
CA GLN A 67 9.85 27.38 9.53
C GLN A 67 10.01 27.42 8.01
N PHE A 68 9.78 26.29 7.33
CA PHE A 68 9.82 26.20 5.88
C PHE A 68 8.45 25.75 5.40
N ASP A 69 7.58 26.73 5.17
CA ASP A 69 6.26 26.56 4.55
C ASP A 69 6.46 26.20 3.07
N LEU A 70 7.01 25.01 2.87
CA LEU A 70 7.30 24.50 1.54
C LEU A 70 5.96 24.03 0.97
N GLY A 71 5.54 24.65 -0.12
CA GLY A 71 4.25 24.42 -0.77
C GLY A 71 3.98 22.95 -1.14
N PRO A 72 2.84 22.69 -1.81
CA PRO A 72 2.34 21.33 -2.06
C PRO A 72 3.37 20.37 -2.70
N GLU A 73 4.26 20.88 -3.56
CA GLU A 73 5.33 20.09 -4.19
C GLU A 73 6.33 19.52 -3.16
N SER A 74 6.69 20.28 -2.15
CA SER A 74 7.63 19.80 -1.13
C SER A 74 7.00 18.85 -0.12
N ALA A 75 5.70 19.01 0.14
CA ALA A 75 4.94 18.00 0.86
C ALA A 75 4.96 16.66 0.09
N GLN A 76 4.78 16.72 -1.24
CA GLN A 76 4.80 15.54 -2.13
C GLN A 76 6.16 14.85 -2.13
N VAL A 77 7.24 15.62 -2.26
CA VAL A 77 8.61 15.09 -2.15
C VAL A 77 8.85 14.45 -0.78
N SER A 78 8.37 15.06 0.31
CA SER A 78 8.56 14.54 1.66
C SER A 78 7.82 13.21 1.87
N ALA A 79 6.57 13.09 1.41
CA ALA A 79 5.86 11.82 1.48
C ALA A 79 6.44 10.76 0.56
N SER A 80 6.82 11.11 -0.67
CA SER A 80 7.50 10.18 -1.57
C SER A 80 8.79 9.66 -0.95
N SER A 81 9.59 10.53 -0.33
CA SER A 81 10.83 10.14 0.36
C SER A 81 10.57 9.21 1.54
N PHE A 82 9.54 9.49 2.35
CA PHE A 82 9.13 8.61 3.45
C PHE A 82 8.68 7.23 2.95
N VAL A 83 7.84 7.18 1.92
CA VAL A 83 7.34 5.94 1.31
C VAL A 83 8.48 5.16 0.68
N ALA A 84 9.38 5.81 -0.07
CA ALA A 84 10.56 5.21 -0.67
C ALA A 84 11.48 4.57 0.37
N ARG A 85 11.71 5.25 1.51
CA ARG A 85 12.49 4.69 2.62
C ARG A 85 11.82 3.43 3.19
N ARG A 86 10.49 3.42 3.37
CA ARG A 86 9.79 2.21 3.85
C ARG A 86 9.87 1.06 2.85
N LEU A 87 9.70 1.34 1.56
CA LEU A 87 9.86 0.34 0.49
C LEU A 87 11.26 -0.30 0.56
N GLN A 88 12.31 0.51 0.70
CA GLN A 88 13.70 0.03 0.80
C GLN A 88 13.95 -0.76 2.09
N GLN A 89 13.53 -0.25 3.25
CA GLN A 89 13.75 -0.89 4.56
C GLN A 89 13.07 -2.26 4.64
N SER A 90 11.86 -2.36 4.10
CA SER A 90 11.07 -3.59 4.10
C SER A 90 11.29 -4.47 2.87
N ARG A 91 12.16 -4.04 1.94
CA ARG A 91 12.42 -4.70 0.65
C ARG A 91 11.13 -5.05 -0.11
N CYS A 92 10.18 -4.12 -0.08
CA CYS A 92 8.92 -4.29 -0.80
C CYS A 92 9.16 -4.24 -2.31
N LEU A 93 8.47 -5.12 -3.03
CA LEU A 93 8.53 -5.26 -4.48
C LEU A 93 7.49 -4.41 -5.21
N GLY A 94 6.61 -3.71 -4.48
CA GLY A 94 5.57 -2.87 -5.07
C GLY A 94 4.87 -1.99 -4.05
N LEU A 95 4.25 -0.93 -4.57
CA LEU A 95 3.44 0.03 -3.83
C LEU A 95 1.99 -0.04 -4.31
N VAL A 96 1.06 -0.18 -3.36
CA VAL A 96 -0.38 -0.13 -3.63
C VAL A 96 -0.97 1.11 -2.99
N CYS A 97 -1.46 2.04 -3.82
CA CYS A 97 -2.20 3.23 -3.40
C CYS A 97 -3.69 2.88 -3.32
N LEU A 98 -4.23 2.88 -2.10
CA LEU A 98 -5.63 2.63 -1.80
C LEU A 98 -6.38 3.96 -1.77
N GLY A 99 -7.41 4.06 -2.60
CA GLY A 99 -8.18 5.29 -2.84
C GLY A 99 -7.46 6.29 -3.74
N SER A 100 -8.21 7.24 -4.29
CA SER A 100 -7.67 8.28 -5.18
C SER A 100 -6.78 9.31 -4.47
N GLY A 101 -7.02 9.55 -3.17
CA GLY A 101 -6.30 10.56 -2.39
C GLY A 101 -4.83 10.21 -2.09
N SER A 102 -4.48 8.93 -2.04
CA SER A 102 -3.12 8.48 -1.70
C SER A 102 -2.14 8.70 -2.85
N ALA A 103 -2.51 8.31 -4.08
CA ALA A 103 -1.67 8.46 -5.25
C ALA A 103 -1.39 9.93 -5.61
N ALA A 104 -2.39 10.80 -5.44
CA ALA A 104 -2.27 12.24 -5.72
C ALA A 104 -1.25 12.97 -4.83
N ARG A 105 -0.88 12.38 -3.68
CA ARG A 105 0.08 12.94 -2.71
C ARG A 105 1.50 12.45 -2.92
N LEU A 106 1.75 11.64 -3.95
CA LEU A 106 3.06 11.09 -4.26
C LEU A 106 3.54 11.57 -5.63
N ALA A 107 4.84 11.82 -5.74
CA ALA A 107 5.53 11.93 -7.03
C ALA A 107 5.83 10.51 -7.52
N ALA A 108 4.97 9.99 -8.40
CA ALA A 108 5.00 8.59 -8.84
C ALA A 108 6.31 8.23 -9.57
N GLU A 109 6.95 9.20 -10.21
CA GLU A 109 8.18 9.02 -10.98
C GLU A 109 9.40 8.69 -10.10
N GLN A 110 9.28 8.83 -8.78
CA GLN A 110 10.37 8.57 -7.83
C GLN A 110 10.47 7.09 -7.39
N PHE A 111 9.56 6.23 -7.84
CA PHE A 111 9.53 4.83 -7.41
C PHE A 111 9.99 3.89 -8.53
N ASP A 112 11.02 3.09 -8.25
CA ASP A 112 11.52 2.05 -9.15
C ASP A 112 10.74 0.72 -9.05
N VAL A 113 9.67 0.70 -8.26
CA VAL A 113 8.79 -0.46 -8.07
C VAL A 113 7.41 -0.20 -8.71
N PRO A 114 6.69 -1.25 -9.14
CA PRO A 114 5.31 -1.10 -9.60
C PRO A 114 4.44 -0.33 -8.59
N LEU A 115 3.79 0.73 -9.07
CA LEU A 115 2.79 1.50 -8.34
C LEU A 115 1.40 1.19 -8.91
N ILE A 116 0.53 0.62 -8.08
CA ILE A 116 -0.83 0.27 -8.44
C ILE A 116 -1.81 1.13 -7.64
N THR A 117 -2.73 1.79 -8.31
CA THR A 117 -3.83 2.51 -7.65
C THR A 117 -5.11 1.68 -7.73
N THR A 118 -5.81 1.53 -6.61
CA THR A 118 -7.07 0.81 -6.51
C THR A 118 -8.00 1.46 -5.47
N HIS A 119 -9.17 0.87 -5.22
CA HIS A 119 -10.16 1.36 -4.27
C HIS A 119 -9.62 1.41 -2.83
N SER A 120 -10.18 2.30 -2.01
CA SER A 120 -9.84 2.36 -0.59
C SER A 120 -10.35 1.13 0.15
N THR A 121 -9.78 0.81 1.31
CA THR A 121 -10.29 -0.31 2.10
C THR A 121 -11.71 -0.03 2.59
N VAL A 122 -12.03 1.23 2.91
CA VAL A 122 -13.38 1.66 3.31
C VAL A 122 -14.39 1.41 2.18
N GLU A 123 -14.05 1.75 0.94
CA GLU A 123 -14.90 1.50 -0.22
C GLU A 123 -15.15 0.00 -0.41
N VAL A 124 -14.10 -0.83 -0.34
CA VAL A 124 -14.19 -2.28 -0.56
C VAL A 124 -14.97 -2.98 0.56
N LEU A 125 -14.81 -2.54 1.81
CA LEU A 125 -15.58 -3.05 2.94
C LEU A 125 -17.05 -2.65 2.85
N SER A 126 -17.35 -1.45 2.37
CA SER A 126 -18.73 -0.96 2.22
C SER A 126 -19.43 -1.52 0.98
N ASN A 127 -18.69 -1.84 -0.08
CA ASN A 127 -19.21 -2.36 -1.33
C ASN A 127 -18.39 -3.57 -1.82
N HIS A 128 -18.89 -4.77 -1.49
CA HIS A 128 -18.23 -6.02 -1.84
C HIS A 128 -18.15 -6.28 -3.36
N ALA A 129 -18.97 -5.63 -4.18
CA ALA A 129 -18.93 -5.76 -5.63
C ALA A 129 -17.64 -5.19 -6.25
N LEU A 130 -16.85 -4.43 -5.48
CA LEU A 130 -15.56 -3.88 -5.93
C LEU A 130 -14.42 -4.92 -5.89
N LYS A 131 -14.57 -6.04 -5.18
CA LYS A 131 -13.50 -7.04 -5.00
C LYS A 131 -12.94 -7.58 -6.34
N PRO A 132 -13.75 -7.93 -7.35
CA PRO A 132 -13.22 -8.37 -8.65
C PRO A 132 -12.40 -7.29 -9.36
N VAL A 133 -12.83 -6.02 -9.27
CA VAL A 133 -12.13 -4.87 -9.87
C VAL A 133 -10.78 -4.65 -9.19
N VAL A 134 -10.76 -4.66 -7.86
CA VAL A 134 -9.51 -4.58 -7.07
C VAL A 134 -8.56 -5.70 -7.47
N TRP A 135 -9.06 -6.93 -7.60
CA TRP A 135 -8.23 -8.06 -7.98
C TRP A 135 -7.65 -7.93 -9.40
N GLN A 136 -8.44 -7.46 -10.35
CA GLN A 136 -7.97 -7.17 -11.71
C GLN A 136 -6.88 -6.10 -11.72
N GLN A 137 -7.01 -5.06 -10.88
CA GLN A 137 -6.02 -3.99 -10.76
C GLN A 137 -4.72 -4.46 -10.10
N LEU A 138 -4.80 -5.38 -9.14
CA LEU A 138 -3.63 -5.94 -8.46
C LEU A 138 -2.92 -7.04 -9.27
N ALA A 139 -3.54 -7.56 -10.34
CA ALA A 139 -2.98 -8.62 -11.18
C ALA A 139 -1.54 -8.38 -11.67
N PRO A 140 -1.10 -7.15 -12.01
CA PRO A 140 0.28 -6.89 -12.41
C PRO A 140 1.33 -7.26 -11.33
N LEU A 141 0.93 -7.29 -10.05
CA LEU A 141 1.83 -7.64 -8.93
C LEU A 141 2.05 -9.15 -8.76
N ILE A 142 1.32 -9.98 -9.51
CA ILE A 142 1.41 -11.44 -9.46
C ILE A 142 2.58 -11.95 -10.33
N ALA A 143 3.06 -11.14 -11.28
CA ALA A 143 4.12 -11.54 -12.20
C ALA A 143 5.47 -11.70 -11.46
N PRO A 144 6.28 -12.71 -11.84
CA PRO A 144 7.64 -12.83 -11.32
C PRO A 144 8.50 -11.69 -11.90
N HIS A 145 9.05 -10.85 -11.03
CA HIS A 145 10.21 -10.02 -11.34
C HIS A 145 11.49 -10.85 -11.19
#